data_AF-A0A1S0THM7-F1
#
_entry.id   AF-A0A1S0THM7-F1
#
_cell.length_a   1.000
_cell.length_b   1.000
_cell.length_c   1.000
_cell.angle_alpha   90.00
_cell.angle_beta   90.00
_cell.angle_gamma   90.00
#
_symmetry.space_group_name_H-M   'P 1'
#
loop_
_entity.id
_entity.type
_entity.pdbx_description
1 polymer ?
#
loop_
_entity_poly.entity_id
_entity_poly.type
_entity_poly.pdbx_seq_one_letter_code
_entity_poly.pdbx_strand_id
1 'polypeptide(L)'
;MLPSPNGLQRVSQRILQNAIRTMYDNPYIKTFKPKKPPSPTFHKQTTGLTGLFVDEYAHQNLLKEYGRLMKVLEQIPSHSAYRRHTEQLIKKRMALVQEEPDIQKLEDKIGMGQIEEAKYEILAAKEILKSQAWEPLVEKAPEGQWNWPIV
;
A
#
# COMPACT_ATOMS: atom_id res chain seq x y z
N MET A 1 -20.33 60.48 -24.25
CA MET A 1 -20.59 59.03 -24.36
C MET A 1 -20.11 58.40 -23.06
N LEU A 2 -21.03 58.05 -22.17
CA LEU A 2 -20.71 57.46 -20.86
C LEU A 2 -20.62 55.93 -20.98
N PRO A 3 -19.63 55.26 -20.38
CA PRO A 3 -19.49 53.82 -20.48
C PRO A 3 -20.49 53.10 -19.56
N SER A 4 -21.04 52.00 -20.08
CA SER A 4 -22.08 51.14 -19.50
C SER A 4 -21.69 50.52 -18.14
N PRO A 5 -22.58 50.48 -17.12
CA PRO A 5 -22.24 49.99 -15.78
C PRO A 5 -22.55 48.49 -15.62
N ASN A 6 -22.07 47.63 -16.53
CA ASN A 6 -22.29 46.18 -16.44
C ASN A 6 -21.03 45.38 -16.79
N GLY A 7 -19.93 45.70 -16.11
CA GLY A 7 -18.62 45.04 -16.25
C GLY A 7 -18.26 44.07 -15.13
N LEU A 8 -19.23 43.48 -14.43
CA LEU A 8 -18.97 42.40 -13.45
C LEU A 8 -19.80 41.18 -13.83
N GLN A 9 -19.41 40.52 -14.93
CA GLN A 9 -19.88 39.16 -15.19
C GLN A 9 -19.34 38.24 -14.10
N ARG A 10 -20.25 37.89 -13.18
CA ARG A 10 -20.25 36.75 -12.26
C ARG A 10 -19.02 35.86 -12.43
N VAL A 11 -18.08 35.97 -11.51
CA VAL A 11 -17.20 34.84 -11.18
C VAL A 11 -18.13 33.64 -11.02
N SER A 12 -18.00 32.68 -11.92
CA SER A 12 -18.82 31.48 -11.95
C SER A 12 -18.90 30.92 -10.53
N GLN A 13 -20.11 30.70 -10.01
CA GLN A 13 -20.30 30.10 -8.69
C GLN A 13 -19.56 28.74 -8.56
N ARG A 14 -19.16 28.13 -9.68
CA ARG A 14 -18.30 26.93 -9.72
C ARG A 14 -16.87 27.18 -9.23
N ILE A 15 -16.32 28.39 -9.38
CA ILE A 15 -14.96 28.73 -8.92
C ILE A 15 -14.96 28.96 -7.39
N LEU A 16 -16.06 29.50 -6.84
CA LEU A 16 -16.21 29.70 -5.39
C LEU A 16 -16.61 28.43 -4.64
N GLN A 17 -17.18 27.41 -5.29
CA GLN A 17 -17.47 26.12 -4.65
C GLN A 17 -16.21 25.35 -4.22
N ASN A 18 -15.04 25.67 -4.78
CA ASN A 18 -13.78 25.05 -4.38
C ASN A 18 -13.15 25.73 -3.14
N ALA A 19 -13.67 26.87 -2.69
CA ALA A 19 -13.08 27.64 -1.59
C ALA A 19 -13.52 27.18 -0.19
N ILE A 20 -14.49 26.25 -0.09
CA ILE A 20 -14.93 25.67 1.19
C ILE A 20 -14.97 24.15 1.03
N ARG A 21 -13.81 23.54 0.80
CA ARG A 21 -13.68 22.11 1.09
C ARG A 21 -13.58 21.99 2.60
N THR A 22 -14.71 21.70 3.26
CA THR A 22 -14.67 21.36 4.69
C THR A 22 -13.76 20.14 4.87
N MET A 23 -13.05 20.00 6.00
CA MET A 23 -12.22 18.81 6.26
C MET A 23 -13.03 17.48 6.15
N TYR A 24 -14.36 17.57 6.23
CA TYR A 24 -15.29 16.45 6.13
C TYR A 24 -15.65 16.08 4.69
N ASP A 25 -15.36 16.92 3.70
CA ASP A 25 -15.47 16.62 2.26
C ASP A 25 -14.19 15.97 1.71
N ASN A 26 -13.68 14.97 2.44
CA ASN A 26 -12.58 14.15 1.97
C ASN A 26 -13.13 13.01 1.10
N PRO A 27 -12.86 12.96 -0.23
CA PRO A 27 -13.33 11.90 -1.11
C PRO A 27 -12.76 10.53 -0.71
N TYR A 28 -11.64 10.50 0.02
CA TYR A 28 -11.04 9.29 0.58
C TYR A 28 -11.76 8.77 1.83
N ILE A 29 -12.67 9.52 2.46
CA ILE A 29 -13.46 9.01 3.59
C ILE A 29 -14.41 7.88 3.16
N LYS A 30 -14.81 7.87 1.88
CA LYS A 30 -15.69 6.84 1.29
C LYS A 30 -15.00 5.48 1.10
N THR A 31 -13.67 5.45 1.06
CA THR A 31 -12.92 4.19 0.99
C THR A 31 -12.79 3.53 2.37
N PHE A 32 -12.92 4.32 3.45
CA PHE A 32 -12.97 3.81 4.82
C PHE A 32 -14.33 3.20 5.11
N LYS A 33 -14.46 1.91 4.83
CA LYS A 33 -15.58 1.11 5.32
C LYS A 33 -15.30 0.74 6.78
N PRO A 34 -16.12 1.17 7.74
CA PRO A 34 -15.92 0.80 9.14
C PRO A 34 -15.97 -0.72 9.27
N LYS A 35 -14.92 -1.31 9.83
CA LYS A 35 -14.93 -2.72 10.20
C LYS A 35 -15.53 -2.87 11.59
N LYS A 36 -16.11 -4.05 11.85
CA LYS A 36 -16.54 -4.40 13.21
C LYS A 36 -15.30 -4.35 14.12
N PRO A 37 -15.41 -3.77 15.33
CA PRO A 37 -14.33 -3.80 16.29
C PRO A 37 -14.02 -5.26 16.67
N PRO A 38 -12.78 -5.55 17.09
CA PRO A 38 -12.42 -6.89 17.55
C PRO A 38 -13.24 -7.27 18.77
N SER A 39 -13.36 -8.58 19.02
CA SER A 39 -14.02 -9.07 20.23
C SER A 39 -13.38 -8.49 21.51
N PRO A 40 -14.15 -8.17 22.56
CA PRO A 40 -13.61 -7.59 23.80
C PRO A 40 -12.57 -8.46 24.50
N THR A 41 -12.62 -9.77 24.27
CA THR A 41 -11.69 -10.76 24.84
C THR A 41 -10.40 -10.90 24.02
N PHE A 42 -10.32 -10.29 22.84
CA PHE A 42 -9.15 -10.37 21.98
C PHE A 42 -7.97 -9.58 22.57
N HIS A 43 -6.75 -10.12 22.41
CA HIS A 43 -5.54 -9.57 23.04
C HIS A 43 -5.11 -8.20 22.47
N LYS A 44 -5.52 -7.85 21.25
CA LYS A 44 -5.19 -6.57 20.59
C LYS A 44 -6.47 -5.76 20.33
N GLN A 45 -6.72 -4.70 21.10
CA GLN A 45 -7.95 -3.90 20.94
C GLN A 45 -7.84 -2.83 19.84
N THR A 46 -6.63 -2.32 19.61
CA THR A 46 -6.34 -1.33 18.57
C THR A 46 -4.93 -1.53 18.05
N THR A 47 -4.70 -1.15 16.79
CA THR A 47 -3.36 -1.04 16.19
C THR A 47 -2.67 0.27 16.57
N GLY A 48 -3.40 1.26 17.09
CA GLY A 48 -2.90 2.62 17.32
C GLY A 48 -2.72 3.44 16.03
N LEU A 49 -2.97 2.86 14.86
CA LEU A 49 -2.83 3.50 13.55
C LEU A 49 -4.21 3.79 12.95
N THR A 50 -4.48 5.05 12.63
CA THR A 50 -5.76 5.45 12.05
C THR A 50 -5.95 4.77 10.69
N GLY A 51 -7.07 4.07 10.53
CA GLY A 51 -7.41 3.40 9.27
C GLY A 51 -6.86 1.99 9.11
N LEU A 52 -6.00 1.52 10.03
CA LEU A 52 -5.55 0.13 10.08
C LEU A 52 -6.32 -0.62 11.18
N PHE A 53 -7.32 -1.40 10.79
CA PHE A 53 -8.15 -2.14 11.74
C PHE A 53 -7.49 -3.47 12.14
N VAL A 54 -7.63 -3.83 13.42
CA VAL A 54 -7.16 -5.10 13.97
C VAL A 54 -7.77 -6.30 13.23
N ASP A 55 -6.98 -7.34 13.01
CA ASP A 55 -7.41 -8.59 12.41
C ASP A 55 -7.42 -9.74 13.44
N GLU A 56 -8.61 -10.21 13.82
CA GLU A 56 -8.77 -11.31 14.79
C GLU A 56 -8.22 -12.65 14.28
N TYR A 57 -8.25 -12.86 12.96
CA TYR A 57 -7.82 -14.10 12.32
C TYR A 57 -6.50 -13.91 11.56
N ALA A 58 -5.59 -13.12 12.12
CA ALA A 58 -4.37 -12.67 11.45
C ALA A 58 -3.54 -13.83 10.87
N HIS A 59 -3.32 -14.93 11.60
CA HIS A 59 -2.56 -16.09 11.10
C HIS A 59 -3.18 -16.68 9.83
N GLN A 60 -4.49 -16.96 9.86
CA GLN A 60 -5.20 -17.57 8.72
C GLN A 60 -5.21 -16.63 7.52
N ASN A 61 -5.50 -15.34 7.76
CA ASN A 61 -5.52 -14.33 6.71
C ASN A 61 -4.12 -14.14 6.11
N LEU A 62 -3.07 -14.11 6.93
CA LEU A 62 -1.70 -13.95 6.47
C LEU A 62 -1.24 -15.14 5.64
N LEU A 63 -1.52 -16.38 6.07
CA LEU A 63 -1.22 -17.58 5.28
C LEU A 63 -1.95 -17.58 3.94
N LYS A 64 -3.21 -17.15 3.92
CA LYS A 64 -3.99 -17.00 2.69
C LYS A 64 -3.40 -15.97 1.74
N GLU A 65 -2.97 -14.81 2.25
CA GLU A 65 -2.35 -13.78 1.42
C GLU A 65 -0.98 -14.21 0.91
N TYR A 66 -0.14 -14.88 1.73
CA TYR A 66 1.13 -15.46 1.26
C TYR A 66 0.92 -16.56 0.22
N GLY A 67 -0.11 -17.41 0.37
CA GLY A 67 -0.46 -18.40 -0.63
C GLY A 67 -0.88 -17.77 -1.97
N ARG A 68 -1.63 -16.66 -1.93
CA ARG A 68 -1.99 -15.89 -3.14
C ARG A 68 -0.76 -15.23 -3.76
N LEU A 69 0.12 -14.66 -2.94
CA LEU A 69 1.35 -14.02 -3.40
C LEU A 69 2.24 -15.04 -4.12
N MET A 70 2.39 -16.26 -3.59
CA MET A 70 3.16 -17.32 -4.24
C MET A 70 2.63 -17.62 -5.66
N LYS A 71 1.30 -17.69 -5.84
CA LYS A 71 0.67 -17.88 -7.16
C LYS A 71 0.91 -16.71 -8.13
N VAL A 72 1.08 -15.50 -7.62
CA VAL A 72 1.46 -14.34 -8.46
C VAL A 72 2.94 -14.44 -8.84
N LEU A 73 3.82 -14.78 -7.89
CA LEU A 73 5.24 -14.97 -8.13
C LEU A 73 5.53 -16.10 -9.13
N GLU A 74 4.72 -17.16 -9.14
CA GLU A 74 4.83 -18.24 -10.12
C GLU A 74 4.72 -17.77 -11.58
N GLN A 75 3.98 -16.68 -11.83
CA GLN A 75 3.81 -16.08 -13.17
C GLN A 75 5.01 -15.23 -13.60
N ILE A 76 5.87 -14.83 -12.66
CA ILE A 76 7.09 -14.05 -12.92
C ILE A 76 8.22 -15.02 -13.31
N PRO A 77 9.12 -14.71 -14.25
CA PRO A 77 10.23 -15.61 -14.59
C PRO A 77 11.15 -15.95 -13.41
N SER A 78 11.66 -17.19 -13.33
CA SER A 78 12.52 -17.68 -12.24
C SER A 78 13.87 -16.95 -12.11
N HIS A 79 14.37 -16.37 -13.20
CA HIS A 79 15.61 -15.60 -13.20
C HIS A 79 15.43 -14.18 -12.65
N SER A 80 14.19 -13.69 -12.49
CA SER A 80 13.91 -12.38 -11.93
C SER A 80 14.45 -12.28 -10.51
N ALA A 81 15.26 -11.26 -10.23
CA ALA A 81 15.79 -11.00 -8.90
C ALA A 81 14.65 -10.78 -7.89
N TYR A 82 13.59 -10.07 -8.30
CA TYR A 82 12.41 -9.85 -7.46
C TYR A 82 11.79 -11.17 -7.01
N ARG A 83 11.52 -12.09 -7.96
CA ARG A 83 10.95 -13.41 -7.65
C ARG A 83 11.83 -14.20 -6.69
N ARG A 84 13.14 -14.31 -6.96
CA ARG A 84 14.07 -15.09 -6.13
C ARG A 84 14.10 -14.63 -4.68
N HIS A 85 14.18 -13.32 -4.45
CA HIS A 85 14.28 -12.77 -3.09
C HIS A 85 12.93 -12.78 -2.36
N THR A 86 11.85 -12.44 -3.05
CA THR A 86 10.51 -12.45 -2.45
C THR A 86 10.05 -13.86 -2.11
N GLU A 87 10.28 -14.86 -2.96
CA GLU A 87 9.95 -16.25 -2.63
C GLU A 87 10.68 -16.74 -1.38
N GLN A 88 11.98 -16.46 -1.26
CA GLN A 88 12.77 -16.82 -0.09
C GLN A 88 12.23 -16.16 1.18
N LEU A 89 11.94 -14.85 1.11
CA LEU A 89 11.39 -14.08 2.22
C LEU A 89 10.03 -14.62 2.67
N ILE A 90 9.13 -14.88 1.72
CA ILE A 90 7.77 -15.35 2.01
C ILE A 90 7.79 -16.77 2.55
N LYS A 91 8.65 -17.66 2.04
CA LYS A 91 8.82 -19.02 2.61
C LYS A 91 9.31 -18.95 4.06
N LYS A 92 10.29 -18.10 4.36
CA LYS A 92 10.77 -17.88 5.73
C LYS A 92 9.65 -17.37 6.64
N ARG A 93 8.90 -16.36 6.21
CA ARG A 93 7.79 -15.80 7.00
C ARG A 93 6.66 -16.81 7.19
N MET A 94 6.30 -17.56 6.15
CA MET A 94 5.27 -18.59 6.23
C MET A 94 5.63 -19.67 7.25
N ALA A 95 6.92 -20.07 7.32
CA ALA A 95 7.40 -20.99 8.35
C ALA A 95 7.25 -20.41 9.77
N LEU A 96 7.64 -19.15 9.98
CA LEU A 96 7.48 -18.47 11.28
C LEU A 96 6.02 -18.38 11.73
N VAL A 97 5.10 -18.10 10.80
CA VAL A 97 3.66 -18.01 11.07
C VAL A 97 3.07 -19.36 11.48
N GLN A 98 3.66 -20.47 11.03
CA GLN A 98 3.25 -21.82 11.42
C GLN A 98 3.88 -22.27 12.74
N GLU A 99 5.08 -21.78 13.06
CA GLU A 99 5.82 -22.12 14.27
C GLU A 99 5.25 -21.42 15.51
N GLU A 100 4.98 -20.12 15.41
CA GLU A 100 4.52 -19.31 16.54
C GLU A 100 3.01 -19.09 16.50
N PRO A 101 2.25 -19.52 17.53
CA PRO A 101 0.82 -19.26 17.64
C PRO A 101 0.49 -17.89 18.27
N ASP A 102 1.46 -17.24 18.91
CA ASP A 102 1.29 -15.96 19.58
C ASP A 102 1.62 -14.81 18.62
N ILE A 103 0.65 -13.91 18.40
CA ILE A 103 0.77 -12.80 17.45
C ILE A 103 1.87 -11.83 17.87
N GLN A 104 2.00 -11.52 19.17
CA GLN A 104 2.96 -10.51 19.61
C GLN A 104 4.40 -10.99 19.42
N LYS A 105 4.68 -12.25 19.79
CA LYS A 105 5.99 -12.88 19.55
C LYS A 105 6.28 -13.04 18.06
N LEU A 106 5.24 -13.33 17.26
CA LEU A 106 5.38 -13.42 15.81
C LEU A 106 5.76 -12.06 15.20
N GLU A 107 5.13 -10.97 15.62
CA GLU A 107 5.48 -9.59 15.22
C GLU A 107 6.95 -9.28 15.55
N ASP A 108 7.39 -9.62 16.76
CA ASP A 108 8.79 -9.44 17.19
C ASP A 108 9.77 -10.28 16.36
N LYS A 109 9.46 -11.56 16.08
CA LYS A 109 10.30 -12.43 15.25
C LYS A 109 10.39 -11.96 13.80
N ILE A 110 9.30 -11.42 13.24
CA ILE A 110 9.29 -10.88 11.88
C ILE A 110 10.04 -9.54 11.83
N GLY A 111 9.91 -8.72 12.87
CA GLY A 111 10.65 -7.47 13.02
C GLY A 111 10.27 -6.39 12.00
N MET A 112 9.03 -6.40 11.50
CA MET A 112 8.56 -5.49 10.44
C MET A 112 7.22 -4.82 10.76
N GLY A 113 7.07 -4.37 12.01
CA GLY A 113 5.85 -3.69 12.44
C GLY A 113 4.70 -4.65 12.66
N GLN A 114 3.49 -4.19 12.34
CA GLN A 114 2.27 -4.94 12.66
C GLN A 114 1.89 -5.92 11.56
N ILE A 115 1.27 -7.02 11.95
CA ILE A 115 0.90 -8.09 11.01
C ILE A 115 -0.09 -7.63 9.94
N GLU A 116 -0.93 -6.62 10.24
CA GLU A 116 -1.90 -6.05 9.32
C GLU A 116 -1.27 -5.31 8.14
N GLU A 117 -0.02 -4.82 8.29
CA GLU A 117 0.72 -4.08 7.25
C GLU A 117 1.31 -5.01 6.19
N ALA A 118 1.49 -6.31 6.50
CA ALA A 118 2.07 -7.28 5.56
C ALA A 118 1.22 -7.53 4.31
N LYS A 119 -0.03 -7.03 4.27
CA LYS A 119 -0.99 -7.20 3.17
C LYS A 119 -0.63 -6.43 1.90
N TYR A 120 0.25 -5.44 1.96
CA TYR A 120 0.56 -4.58 0.80
C TYR A 120 1.45 -5.26 -0.26
N GLU A 121 2.22 -6.29 0.10
CA GLU A 121 3.15 -6.97 -0.81
C GLU A 121 2.45 -7.56 -2.04
N ILE A 122 1.21 -8.07 -1.89
CA ILE A 122 0.45 -8.63 -3.01
C ILE A 122 0.10 -7.59 -4.07
N LEU A 123 -0.12 -6.34 -3.67
CA LEU A 123 -0.41 -5.26 -4.61
C LEU A 123 0.86 -4.90 -5.38
N ALA A 124 2.00 -4.82 -4.69
CA ALA A 124 3.29 -4.60 -5.32
C ALA A 124 3.62 -5.70 -6.33
N ALA A 125 3.47 -6.97 -5.96
CA ALA A 125 3.74 -8.10 -6.86
C ALA A 125 2.86 -8.09 -8.13
N LYS A 126 1.60 -7.69 -8.02
CA LYS A 126 0.71 -7.52 -9.18
C LYS A 126 1.16 -6.39 -10.10
N GLU A 127 1.63 -5.28 -9.54
CA GLU A 127 2.10 -4.17 -10.35
C GLU A 127 3.46 -4.50 -11.01
N ILE A 128 4.34 -5.25 -10.33
CA ILE A 128 5.57 -5.79 -10.92
C ILE A 128 5.27 -6.74 -12.09
N LEU A 129 4.25 -7.59 -11.94
CA LEU A 129 3.80 -8.48 -13.02
C LEU A 129 3.33 -7.68 -14.24
N LYS A 130 2.61 -6.58 -14.01
CA LYS A 130 2.12 -5.69 -15.08
C LYS A 130 3.22 -4.85 -15.73
N SER A 131 4.20 -4.39 -14.95
CA SER A 131 5.29 -3.54 -15.45
C SER A 131 6.45 -4.32 -16.05
N GLN A 132 6.52 -5.65 -15.83
CA GLN A 132 7.59 -6.52 -16.32
C GLN A 132 8.99 -6.01 -15.95
N ALA A 133 9.15 -5.52 -14.72
CA ALA A 133 10.36 -4.85 -14.23
C ALA A 133 11.65 -5.72 -14.20
N TRP A 134 11.57 -6.98 -14.63
CA TRP A 134 12.73 -7.86 -14.81
C TRP A 134 13.36 -7.74 -16.20
N GLU A 135 12.73 -7.01 -17.12
CA GLU A 135 13.31 -6.74 -18.43
C GLU A 135 14.50 -5.77 -18.34
N PRO A 136 15.43 -5.81 -19.31
CA PRO A 136 16.51 -4.84 -19.38
C PRO A 136 16.00 -3.40 -19.45
N LEU A 137 16.84 -2.44 -19.06
CA LEU A 137 16.50 -1.01 -19.19
C LEU A 137 16.08 -0.68 -20.63
N VAL A 138 14.93 -0.02 -20.75
CA VAL A 138 14.38 0.43 -22.04
C VAL A 138 15.35 1.39 -22.73
N GLU A 139 15.92 2.31 -21.96
CA GLU A 139 16.88 3.31 -22.46
C GLU A 139 18.09 3.40 -21.53
N LYS A 140 19.28 3.59 -22.13
CA LYS A 140 20.49 3.91 -21.37
C LYS A 140 20.42 5.37 -20.93
N ALA A 141 20.98 5.66 -19.77
CA ALA A 141 21.11 7.02 -19.31
C ALA A 141 21.95 7.86 -20.30
N PRO A 142 21.57 9.11 -20.59
CA PRO A 142 22.40 10.03 -21.36
C PRO A 142 23.78 10.23 -20.70
N GLU A 143 24.80 10.48 -21.52
CA GLU A 143 26.13 10.79 -21.00
C GLU A 143 26.08 12.05 -20.12
N GLY A 144 26.68 11.98 -18.93
CA GLY A 144 26.67 13.08 -17.95
C GLY A 144 25.42 13.19 -17.07
N GLN A 145 24.33 12.43 -17.32
CA GLN A 145 23.08 12.50 -16.54
C GLN A 145 23.28 12.26 -15.04
N TRP A 146 24.18 11.35 -14.68
CA TRP A 146 24.45 10.95 -13.29
C TRP A 146 25.79 11.48 -12.76
N ASN A 147 26.45 12.39 -13.47
CA ASN A 147 27.66 13.03 -12.98
C ASN A 147 27.28 14.11 -11.97
N TRP A 148 27.71 13.92 -10.73
CA TRP A 148 27.55 14.91 -9.67
C TRP A 148 28.82 15.00 -8.83
N PRO A 149 29.34 16.21 -8.55
CA PRO A 149 28.89 17.53 -9.01
C PRO A 149 29.15 17.79 -10.52
N ILE A 150 28.49 18.80 -11.07
CA ILE A 150 28.75 19.32 -12.42
C ILE A 150 30.04 20.15 -12.33
N VAL A 151 31.19 19.54 -12.64
CA VAL A 151 32.49 20.22 -12.67
C VAL A 151 33.00 20.29 -14.10
#